data_AF-A0A7C1Y0I3-F1
#
_entry.id   AF-A0A7C1Y0I3-F1
#
_cell.length_a   1.000
_cell.length_b   1.000
_cell.length_c   1.000
_cell.angle_alpha   90.00
_cell.angle_beta   90.00
_cell.angle_gamma   90.00
#
_symmetry.space_group_name_H-M   'P 1'
#
loop_
_entity.id
_entity.type
_entity.pdbx_description
1 polymer ?
#
loop_
_entity_poly.entity_id
_entity_poly.type
_entity_poly.pdbx_seq_one_letter_code
_entity_poly.pdbx_strand_id
1 'polypeptide(L)'
;MEREDAVATLEREYGIRGGQFYLLEVIPLVEMLWADGRNQDEEINLVHDFLDQYMRRLTEAAEGTRFISDEELNDFIERFINRRPSSELLRDIRRLADSALYASADQEEVTQRKQSVLDYCLDIAAAAVTEYPYPRHERFMVEEKRLLRELMSELHLEAGVETAG
;
A
#
# COMPACT_ATOMS: atom_id res chain seq x y z
N MET A 1 3.20 -17.07 10.41
CA MET A 1 4.47 -17.18 9.66
C MET A 1 5.45 -16.27 10.36
N GLU A 2 6.67 -16.74 10.62
CA GLU A 2 7.68 -15.92 11.31
C GLU A 2 8.22 -14.85 10.37
N ARG A 3 8.70 -13.74 10.92
CA ARG A 3 9.22 -12.60 10.15
C ARG A 3 10.34 -13.01 9.19
N GLU A 4 11.27 -13.84 9.66
CA GLU A 4 12.42 -14.30 8.86
C GLU A 4 11.99 -15.15 7.65
N ASP A 5 10.99 -16.02 7.83
CA ASP A 5 10.43 -16.83 6.74
C ASP A 5 9.72 -15.95 5.70
N ALA A 6 9.00 -14.92 6.15
CA ALA A 6 8.34 -13.96 5.28
C ALA A 6 9.36 -13.19 4.42
N VAL A 7 10.41 -12.67 5.06
CA VAL A 7 11.51 -11.94 4.40
C VAL A 7 12.24 -12.84 3.40
N ALA A 8 12.57 -14.07 3.78
CA ALA A 8 13.24 -15.01 2.89
C ALA A 8 12.36 -15.37 1.66
N THR A 9 11.05 -15.49 1.85
CA THR A 9 10.10 -15.76 0.76
C THR A 9 9.99 -14.56 -0.19
N LEU A 10 9.87 -13.35 0.36
CA LEU A 10 9.86 -12.09 -0.40
C LEU A 10 11.12 -11.92 -1.26
N GLU A 11 12.29 -12.26 -0.72
CA GLU A 11 13.55 -12.20 -1.47
C GLU A 11 13.65 -13.29 -2.54
N ARG A 12 13.35 -14.56 -2.18
CA ARG A 12 13.57 -15.70 -3.07
C ARG A 12 12.55 -15.76 -4.21
N GLU A 13 11.27 -15.56 -3.91
CA GLU A 13 10.18 -15.74 -4.88
C GLU A 13 9.87 -14.44 -5.62
N TYR A 14 10.00 -13.30 -4.94
CA TYR A 14 9.61 -11.99 -5.48
C TYR A 14 10.79 -11.04 -5.67
N GLY A 15 12.03 -11.42 -5.35
CA GLY A 15 13.20 -10.60 -5.60
C GLY A 15 13.21 -9.26 -4.85
N ILE A 16 12.42 -9.11 -3.77
CA ILE A 16 12.42 -7.91 -2.93
C ILE A 16 13.65 -7.98 -2.02
N ARG A 17 14.53 -6.98 -2.11
CA ARG A 17 15.84 -7.01 -1.44
C ARG A 17 16.14 -5.72 -0.69
N GLY A 18 17.02 -5.82 0.29
CA GLY A 18 17.64 -4.64 0.94
C GLY A 18 16.60 -3.66 1.49
N GLY A 19 16.69 -2.40 1.08
CA GLY A 19 15.77 -1.35 1.50
C GLY A 19 14.34 -1.55 1.01
N GLN A 20 14.12 -2.31 -0.07
CA GLN A 20 12.78 -2.48 -0.66
C GLN A 20 11.77 -3.13 0.28
N PHE A 21 12.23 -3.84 1.32
CA PHE A 21 11.35 -4.36 2.37
C PHE A 21 10.54 -3.26 3.06
N TYR A 22 11.13 -2.08 3.24
CA TYR A 22 10.43 -0.96 3.85
C TYR A 22 9.36 -0.38 2.91
N LEU A 23 9.48 -0.56 1.59
CA LEU A 23 8.48 -0.07 0.63
C LEU A 23 7.23 -0.95 0.55
N LEU A 24 7.18 -2.10 1.23
CA LEU A 24 6.07 -3.04 1.12
C LEU A 24 4.75 -2.51 1.69
N GLU A 25 4.81 -1.47 2.51
CA GLU A 25 3.64 -0.76 3.02
C GLU A 25 2.87 -0.01 1.91
N VAL A 26 3.50 0.21 0.76
CA VAL A 26 2.93 0.87 -0.41
C VAL A 26 2.15 -0.11 -1.28
N ILE A 27 2.33 -1.44 -1.11
CA ILE A 27 1.71 -2.46 -1.95
C ILE A 27 0.17 -2.36 -2.00
N PRO A 28 -0.55 -2.11 -0.90
CA PRO A 28 -1.99 -1.88 -0.96
C PRO A 28 -2.40 -0.70 -1.87
N LEU A 29 -1.60 0.37 -1.89
CA LEU A 29 -1.85 1.52 -2.78
C LEU A 29 -1.59 1.13 -4.24
N VAL A 30 -0.57 0.31 -4.51
CA VAL A 30 -0.32 -0.24 -5.85
C VAL A 30 -1.47 -1.14 -6.30
N GLU A 31 -2.02 -1.97 -5.42
CA GLU A 31 -3.21 -2.76 -5.74
C GLU A 31 -4.40 -1.86 -6.09
N MET A 32 -4.59 -0.77 -5.35
CA MET A 32 -5.68 0.18 -5.60
C MET A 32 -5.50 0.91 -6.92
N LEU A 33 -4.29 1.41 -7.18
CA LEU A 33 -3.88 2.05 -8.42
C LEU A 33 -4.24 1.18 -9.65
N TRP A 34 -4.03 -0.13 -9.57
CA TRP A 34 -4.29 -1.05 -10.69
C TRP A 34 -5.66 -1.75 -10.63
N ALA A 35 -6.56 -1.36 -9.72
CA ALA A 35 -7.79 -2.10 -9.43
C ALA A 35 -8.75 -2.16 -10.62
N ASP A 36 -8.92 -1.04 -11.33
CA ASP A 36 -9.74 -0.95 -12.55
C ASP A 36 -8.97 -1.41 -13.82
N GLY A 37 -7.66 -1.61 -13.68
CA GLY A 37 -6.73 -2.04 -14.72
C GLY A 37 -6.18 -0.95 -15.62
N ARG A 38 -6.36 0.32 -15.25
CA ARG A 38 -5.77 1.50 -15.86
C ARG A 38 -4.99 2.24 -14.78
N ASN A 39 -4.02 3.05 -15.19
CA ASN A 39 -3.41 4.04 -14.31
C ASN A 39 -3.65 5.41 -14.92
N GLN A 40 -4.16 6.33 -14.11
CA GLN A 40 -4.33 7.72 -14.43
C GLN A 40 -3.21 8.52 -13.76
N ASP A 41 -2.78 9.62 -14.40
CA ASP A 41 -1.68 10.44 -13.87
C ASP A 41 -1.96 10.94 -12.44
N GLU A 42 -3.23 11.23 -12.11
CA GLU A 42 -3.63 11.68 -10.77
C GLU A 42 -3.46 10.57 -9.71
N GLU A 43 -3.81 9.33 -10.04
CA GLU A 43 -3.63 8.19 -9.12
C GLU A 43 -2.15 7.91 -8.88
N ILE A 44 -1.32 8.01 -9.93
CA ILE A 44 0.13 7.88 -9.85
C ILE A 44 0.70 8.96 -8.93
N ASN A 45 0.25 10.22 -9.08
CA ASN A 45 0.69 11.33 -8.23
C ASN A 45 0.36 11.09 -6.75
N LEU A 46 -0.82 10.56 -6.43
CA LEU A 46 -1.19 10.22 -5.06
C LEU A 46 -0.29 9.13 -4.45
N VAL A 47 0.11 8.13 -5.24
CA VAL A 47 1.08 7.11 -4.79
C VAL A 47 2.46 7.72 -4.56
N HIS A 48 2.90 8.66 -5.42
CA HIS A 48 4.16 9.38 -5.21
C HIS A 48 4.12 10.27 -3.96
N ASP A 49 3.03 10.99 -3.72
CA ASP A 49 2.85 11.82 -2.54
C ASP A 49 2.90 11.00 -1.25
N PHE A 50 2.29 9.80 -1.27
CA PHE A 50 2.41 8.83 -0.17
C PHE A 50 3.87 8.42 0.04
N LEU A 51 4.55 7.99 -1.04
CA LEU A 51 5.93 7.53 -1.00
C LEU A 51 6.85 8.62 -0.43
N ASP A 52 6.71 9.86 -0.87
CA ASP A 52 7.51 10.99 -0.38
C ASP A 52 7.30 11.22 1.12
N GLN A 53 6.04 11.24 1.58
CA GLN A 53 5.73 11.39 3.01
C GLN A 53 6.20 10.20 3.83
N TYR A 54 6.09 8.99 3.28
CA TYR A 54 6.56 7.77 3.90
C TYR A 54 8.08 7.74 4.04
N MET A 55 8.82 8.10 3.00
CA MET A 55 10.28 8.20 2.99
C MET A 55 10.80 9.23 3.99
N ARG A 56 10.12 10.37 4.12
CA ARG A 56 10.45 11.38 5.14
C ARG A 56 10.28 10.82 6.55
N ARG A 57 9.14 10.17 6.83
CA ARG A 57 8.88 9.52 8.13
C ARG A 57 9.92 8.45 8.46
N LEU A 58 10.27 7.59 7.50
CA LEU A 58 11.32 6.57 7.70
C LEU A 58 12.67 7.21 8.00
N THR A 59 13.05 8.26 7.27
CA THR A 59 14.33 8.94 7.46
C THR A 59 14.38 9.66 8.82
N GLU A 60 13.29 10.28 9.24
CA GLU A 60 13.17 10.93 10.56
C GLU A 60 13.27 9.90 11.70
N ALA A 61 12.57 8.78 11.60
CA ALA A 61 12.64 7.69 12.57
C ALA A 61 14.04 7.05 12.65
N ALA A 62 14.81 7.14 11.56
CA ALA A 62 16.17 6.63 11.43
C ALA A 62 17.27 7.62 11.89
N GLU A 63 16.90 8.72 12.55
CA GLU A 63 17.80 9.81 12.90
C GLU A 63 18.60 10.35 11.69
N GLY A 64 17.97 10.39 10.51
CA GLY A 64 18.58 10.86 9.26
C GLY A 64 19.29 9.78 8.43
N THR A 65 19.29 8.52 8.88
CA THR A 65 19.87 7.41 8.09
C THR A 65 18.92 6.99 6.98
N ARG A 66 19.40 6.96 5.74
CA ARG A 66 18.60 6.51 4.60
C ARG A 66 18.71 4.99 4.44
N PHE A 67 17.61 4.27 4.67
CA PHE A 67 17.56 2.81 4.51
C PHE A 67 17.28 2.33 3.08
N ILE A 68 16.81 3.23 2.21
CA ILE A 68 16.45 2.93 0.82
C ILE A 68 17.25 3.87 -0.07
N SER A 69 18.06 3.29 -0.97
CA SER A 69 18.75 4.04 -2.00
C SER A 69 17.79 4.54 -3.08
N ASP A 70 18.19 5.58 -3.81
CA ASP A 70 17.41 6.07 -4.96
C ASP A 70 17.25 4.98 -6.04
N GLU A 71 18.26 4.10 -6.19
CA GLU A 71 18.20 2.97 -7.12
C GLU A 71 17.13 1.95 -6.71
N GLU A 72 17.08 1.55 -5.43
CA GLU A 72 16.07 0.62 -4.91
C GLU A 72 14.65 1.18 -5.02
N LEU A 73 14.47 2.48 -4.75
CA LEU A 73 13.19 3.18 -4.89
C LEU A 73 12.75 3.23 -6.36
N ASN A 74 13.64 3.60 -7.26
CA ASN A 74 13.34 3.67 -8.70
C ASN A 74 13.01 2.29 -9.29
N ASP A 75 13.72 1.24 -8.87
CA ASP A 75 13.42 -0.13 -9.28
C ASP A 75 12.01 -0.56 -8.80
N PHE A 76 11.65 -0.21 -7.56
CA PHE A 76 10.32 -0.48 -7.03
C PHE A 76 9.23 0.25 -7.84
N ILE A 77 9.41 1.54 -8.12
CA ILE A 77 8.48 2.35 -8.91
C ILE A 77 8.32 1.74 -10.31
N GLU A 78 9.42 1.44 -11.00
CA GLU A 78 9.38 0.89 -12.35
C GLU A 78 8.65 -0.46 -12.39
N ARG A 79 8.87 -1.28 -11.36
CA ARG A 79 8.35 -2.65 -11.31
C ARG A 79 6.88 -2.74 -10.92
N PHE A 80 6.42 -1.86 -10.03
CA PHE A 80 5.08 -1.96 -9.42
C PHE A 80 4.13 -0.84 -9.82
N ILE A 81 4.64 0.36 -10.10
CA ILE A 81 3.82 1.54 -10.42
C ILE A 81 3.77 1.78 -11.93
N ASN A 82 4.91 1.74 -12.63
CA ASN A 82 4.95 2.00 -14.08
C ASN A 82 4.55 0.79 -14.92
N ARG A 83 4.69 -0.42 -14.37
CA ARG A 83 4.35 -1.68 -15.04
C ARG A 83 3.34 -2.43 -14.23
N ARG A 84 2.19 -2.75 -14.85
CA ARG A 84 1.11 -3.48 -14.19
C ARG A 84 1.57 -4.87 -13.75
N PRO A 85 1.65 -5.13 -12.43
CA PRO A 85 1.91 -6.46 -11.91
C PRO A 85 0.63 -7.31 -11.99
N SER A 86 0.76 -8.63 -11.85
CA SER A 86 -0.44 -9.46 -11.67
C SER A 86 -1.06 -9.19 -10.30
N SER A 87 -2.39 -9.21 -10.22
CA SER A 87 -3.11 -9.02 -8.96
C SER A 87 -2.79 -10.11 -7.93
N GLU A 88 -2.53 -11.34 -8.40
CA GLU A 88 -2.10 -12.46 -7.55
C GLU A 88 -0.74 -12.15 -6.89
N LEU A 89 0.22 -11.64 -7.67
CA LEU A 89 1.55 -11.30 -7.16
C LEU A 89 1.46 -10.20 -6.09
N LEU A 90 0.68 -9.14 -6.31
CA LEU A 90 0.52 -8.07 -5.33
C LEU A 90 -0.12 -8.57 -4.04
N ARG A 91 -1.17 -9.40 -4.17
CA ARG A 91 -1.87 -9.99 -3.03
C ARG A 91 -0.95 -10.87 -2.19
N ASP A 92 -0.12 -11.68 -2.83
CA ASP A 92 0.84 -12.53 -2.12
C ASP A 92 1.88 -11.68 -1.38
N ILE A 93 2.42 -10.66 -2.03
CA ILE A 93 3.37 -9.74 -1.40
C ILE A 93 2.72 -9.03 -0.21
N ARG A 94 1.48 -8.52 -0.33
CA ARG A 94 0.75 -7.87 0.78
C ARG A 94 0.64 -8.79 2.00
N ARG A 95 0.28 -10.05 1.79
CA ARG A 95 0.15 -11.04 2.88
C ARG A 95 1.47 -11.32 3.58
N LEU A 96 2.56 -11.38 2.82
CA LEU A 96 3.90 -11.55 3.37
C LEU A 96 4.38 -10.28 4.10
N ALA A 97 4.03 -9.09 3.57
CA ALA A 97 4.41 -7.80 4.11
C ALA A 97 3.90 -7.58 5.53
N ASP A 98 2.69 -8.03 5.86
CA ASP A 98 2.12 -7.89 7.21
C ASP A 98 3.02 -8.55 8.28
N SER A 99 3.49 -9.77 8.00
CA SER A 99 4.43 -10.48 8.88
C SER A 99 5.85 -9.89 8.83
N ALA A 100 6.28 -9.34 7.70
CA ALA A 100 7.62 -8.77 7.55
C ALA A 100 7.78 -7.41 8.26
N LEU A 101 6.75 -6.57 8.20
CA LEU A 101 6.76 -5.17 8.67
C LEU A 101 6.32 -5.03 10.13
N TYR A 102 5.30 -5.78 10.55
CA TYR A 102 4.60 -5.48 11.80
C TYR A 102 4.82 -6.49 12.93
N ALA A 103 5.54 -7.59 12.68
CA ALA A 103 5.72 -8.68 13.66
C ALA A 103 6.35 -8.27 15.00
N SER A 104 7.02 -7.12 15.08
CA SER A 104 7.67 -6.62 16.31
C SER A 104 7.31 -5.17 16.63
N ALA A 105 6.32 -4.61 15.94
CA ALA A 105 5.90 -3.22 16.13
C ALA A 105 4.85 -3.10 17.23
N ASP A 106 4.75 -1.90 17.82
CA ASP A 106 3.70 -1.58 18.78
C ASP A 106 2.31 -1.60 18.09
N GLN A 107 1.29 -2.13 18.77
CA GLN A 107 -0.03 -2.30 18.16
C GLN A 107 -0.71 -0.98 17.80
N GLU A 108 -0.48 0.08 18.57
CA GLU A 108 -1.05 1.40 18.28
C GLU A 108 -0.36 1.98 17.03
N GLU A 109 0.97 1.87 16.94
CA GLU A 109 1.73 2.30 15.77
C GLU A 109 1.29 1.54 14.50
N VAL A 110 1.15 0.21 14.59
CA VAL A 110 0.67 -0.63 13.48
C VAL A 110 -0.71 -0.17 13.02
N THR A 111 -1.62 0.11 13.96
CA THR A 111 -2.98 0.56 13.65
C THR A 111 -2.97 1.90 12.93
N GLN A 112 -2.21 2.88 13.43
CA GLN A 112 -2.09 4.21 12.81
C GLN A 112 -1.50 4.13 11.39
N ARG A 113 -0.48 3.29 11.21
CA ARG A 113 0.15 3.05 9.91
C ARG A 113 -0.80 2.42 8.91
N LYS A 114 -1.51 1.36 9.30
CA LYS A 114 -2.53 0.71 8.47
C LYS A 114 -3.70 1.65 8.13
N GLN A 115 -4.11 2.51 9.07
CA GLN A 115 -5.12 3.53 8.81
C GLN A 115 -4.63 4.54 7.76
N SER A 116 -3.39 5.04 7.88
CA SER A 116 -2.79 5.94 6.89
C SER A 116 -2.74 5.30 5.50
N VAL A 117 -2.40 4.01 5.39
CA VAL A 117 -2.45 3.26 4.12
C VAL A 117 -3.86 3.22 3.56
N LEU A 118 -4.87 2.95 4.41
CA LEU A 118 -6.26 2.88 3.98
C LEU A 118 -6.79 4.24 3.49
N ASP A 119 -6.43 5.33 4.17
CA ASP A 119 -6.84 6.69 3.79
C ASP A 119 -6.32 7.03 2.38
N TYR A 120 -5.08 6.69 2.05
CA TYR A 120 -4.55 6.89 0.69
C TYR A 120 -5.20 5.98 -0.34
N CYS A 121 -5.54 4.73 0.00
CA CYS A 121 -6.32 3.87 -0.89
C CYS A 121 -7.69 4.48 -1.21
N LEU A 122 -8.32 5.17 -0.24
CA LEU A 122 -9.57 5.89 -0.48
C LEU A 122 -9.37 7.08 -1.40
N ASP A 123 -8.31 7.85 -1.21
CA ASP A 123 -7.99 9.02 -2.05
C ASP A 123 -7.69 8.60 -3.49
N ILE A 124 -6.90 7.53 -3.69
CA ILE A 124 -6.62 6.96 -5.02
C ILE A 124 -7.91 6.54 -5.72
N ALA A 125 -8.73 5.74 -5.06
CA ALA A 125 -9.99 5.28 -5.65
C ALA A 125 -10.98 6.43 -5.92
N ALA A 126 -10.96 7.50 -5.12
CA ALA A 126 -11.76 8.69 -5.37
C ALA A 126 -11.24 9.53 -6.55
N ALA A 127 -9.95 9.43 -6.87
CA ALA A 127 -9.32 10.10 -8.01
C ALA A 127 -9.50 9.34 -9.34
N ALA A 128 -9.84 8.05 -9.29
CA ALA A 128 -10.06 7.18 -10.46
C ALA A 128 -11.24 7.60 -11.37
N VAL A 129 -12.04 8.58 -10.97
CA VAL A 129 -13.29 8.93 -11.66
C VAL A 129 -13.01 9.66 -12.97
N THR A 130 -13.41 9.05 -14.09
CA THR A 130 -13.09 9.53 -15.45
C THR A 130 -14.11 10.50 -16.05
N GLU A 131 -15.33 10.59 -15.53
CA GLU A 131 -16.39 11.48 -16.06
C GLU A 131 -17.07 12.30 -14.96
N TYR A 132 -17.15 13.62 -15.19
CA TYR A 132 -17.89 14.56 -14.34
C TYR A 132 -19.01 15.25 -15.13
N PRO A 133 -20.22 15.41 -14.55
CA PRO A 133 -20.65 14.96 -13.23
C PRO A 133 -20.98 13.46 -13.21
N TYR A 134 -20.48 12.75 -12.20
CA TYR A 134 -20.80 11.33 -11.99
C TYR A 134 -22.08 11.17 -11.14
N PRO A 135 -22.83 10.06 -11.31
CA PRO A 135 -23.93 9.68 -10.42
C PRO A 135 -23.47 9.51 -8.96
N ARG A 136 -24.39 9.74 -8.01
CA ARG A 136 -24.11 9.75 -6.55
C ARG A 136 -23.34 8.54 -6.00
N HIS A 137 -23.36 7.39 -6.68
CA HIS A 137 -22.75 6.13 -6.22
C HIS A 137 -21.58 5.64 -7.11
N GLU A 138 -21.16 6.42 -8.09
CA GLU A 138 -20.15 6.05 -9.10
C GLU A 138 -18.80 6.76 -8.89
N ARG A 139 -18.53 7.23 -7.67
CA ARG A 139 -17.21 7.76 -7.27
C ARG A 139 -16.13 6.70 -7.15
N PHE A 140 -16.54 5.43 -7.06
CA PHE A 140 -15.66 4.29 -6.93
C PHE A 140 -16.19 3.22 -7.89
N MET A 141 -15.29 2.62 -8.65
CA MET A 141 -15.57 1.48 -9.51
C MET A 141 -15.90 0.23 -8.67
N VAL A 142 -16.50 -0.78 -9.29
CA VAL A 142 -16.90 -2.01 -8.57
C VAL A 142 -15.67 -2.75 -8.06
N GLU A 143 -14.60 -2.73 -8.85
CA GLU A 143 -13.32 -3.35 -8.61
C GLU A 143 -12.61 -2.73 -7.38
N GLU A 144 -12.55 -1.40 -7.32
CA GLU A 144 -12.02 -0.63 -6.18
C GLU A 144 -12.83 -0.89 -4.91
N LYS A 145 -14.17 -0.85 -4.97
CA LYS A 145 -15.03 -1.16 -3.82
C LYS A 145 -14.78 -2.56 -3.28
N ARG A 146 -14.54 -3.54 -4.18
CA ARG A 146 -14.24 -4.91 -3.79
C ARG A 146 -12.87 -4.99 -3.12
N LEU A 147 -11.85 -4.40 -3.72
CA LEU A 147 -10.50 -4.38 -3.16
C LEU A 147 -10.45 -3.66 -1.81
N LEU A 148 -11.11 -2.51 -1.68
CA LEU A 148 -11.17 -1.75 -0.44
C LEU A 148 -11.75 -2.58 0.71
N ARG A 149 -12.84 -3.33 0.47
CA ARG A 149 -13.42 -4.23 1.49
C ARG A 149 -12.46 -5.35 1.88
N GLU A 150 -11.72 -5.89 0.91
CA GLU A 150 -10.68 -6.89 1.17
C GLU A 150 -9.55 -6.30 2.03
N LEU A 151 -9.06 -5.11 1.68
CA LEU A 151 -8.03 -4.41 2.43
C LEU A 151 -8.48 -4.08 3.87
N MET A 152 -9.70 -3.58 4.06
CA MET A 152 -10.24 -3.31 5.40
C MET A 152 -10.30 -4.60 6.25
N SER A 153 -10.71 -5.72 5.65
CA SER A 153 -10.74 -7.03 6.30
C SER A 153 -9.34 -7.52 6.68
N GLU A 154 -8.36 -7.40 5.78
CA GLU A 154 -7.00 -7.95 6.00
C GLU A 154 -6.13 -7.04 6.89
N LEU A 155 -6.34 -5.72 6.84
CA LEU A 155 -5.62 -4.78 7.69
C LEU A 155 -6.15 -4.78 9.15
N HIS A 156 -7.18 -5.56 9.47
CA HIS A 156 -7.76 -5.69 10.82
C HIS A 156 -8.15 -4.35 11.44
N LEU A 157 -8.50 -3.38 10.62
CA LEU A 157 -9.09 -2.14 11.09
C LEU A 157 -10.55 -2.46 11.43
N GLU A 158 -10.82 -2.81 12.69
CA GLU A 158 -12.21 -2.89 13.15
C GLU A 158 -12.85 -1.54 12.87
N ALA A 159 -13.95 -1.56 12.11
CA ALA A 159 -14.78 -0.37 11.97
C ALA A 159 -15.14 0.06 13.39
N GLY A 160 -14.65 1.22 13.82
CA GLY A 160 -15.05 1.85 15.07
C GLY A 160 -16.54 2.11 15.00
N VAL A 161 -17.35 1.12 15.37
CA VAL A 161 -18.72 1.33 15.77
C VAL A 161 -18.61 1.95 17.14
N GLU A 162 -18.46 3.27 17.19
CA GLU A 162 -18.92 4.01 18.36
C GLU A 162 -20.42 3.68 18.48
N THR A 163 -20.74 2.75 19.36
CA THR A 163 -22.10 2.57 19.84
C THR A 163 -22.46 3.83 20.61
N ALA A 164 -23.01 4.82 19.91
CA ALA A 164 -23.83 5.83 20.53
C ALA A 164 -25.11 5.13 21.04
N GLY A 165 -25.20 4.93 22.35
CA GLY A 165 -26.39 4.37 23.02
C GLY A 165 -26.11 3.88 24.43
#